data_AF-A0A1G3ABQ6-F1
#
_entry.id   AF-A0A1G3ABQ6-F1
#
_cell.length_a   1.000
_cell.length_b   1.000
_cell.length_c   1.000
_cell.angle_alpha   90.00
_cell.angle_beta   90.00
_cell.angle_gamma   90.00
#
_symmetry.space_group_name_H-M   'P 1'
#
loop_
_entity.id
_entity.type
_entity.pdbx_description
1 polymer ?
#
loop_
_entity_poly.entity_id
_entity_poly.type
_entity_poly.pdbx_seq_one_letter_code
_entity_poly.pdbx_strand_id
1 'polypeptide(L)'
;MTYFVTFRTHDSIPQEKLRQWQAEREAWLKAHPLPHNEATRREYGRRFPGRFHEWLDAGYGACVLARPDCREIVEGALRHFDGERYTLDEFVVMPNHVHALVTPLPGHELSNILHSWKSYTSKEINKRLGQSGTFWQKESFDHILRSPEQLAKLREYIRDNPKTKVEAASRRLNQDTRHDAASTLQVATARLLGYRWPAELDEKMRLSARARALVKQCDELLPFADADGIVCVPAVAGERTAADRLLALLSACGIKSAENLEDWLREKFFEEHCQLFHQRPFIWHIWDGRRKDGFHALVNYHKLDRKLLEKLIYTHVGDWIARQKGAESRGESGAEGRRQDAERLQERLKLILEGEPPHDIFVRWKPLEEQPIGWDRDLNDGVRLNIRPFVTAGVLRKNPKIKWKKDRGKEPERSKDQHPWFWGWDEETADFLGGPDFDGNRWNDCHYSGEVKHAARAARRDSNR
;
A
#
# COMPACT_ATOMS: atom_id res chain seq x y z
N MET A 1 -9.66 -33.01 -28.88
CA MET A 1 -10.40 -32.34 -27.80
C MET A 1 -9.75 -30.99 -27.53
N THR A 2 -10.50 -29.89 -27.51
CA THR A 2 -9.97 -28.54 -27.33
C THR A 2 -9.97 -28.15 -25.85
N TYR A 3 -8.89 -27.53 -25.42
CA TYR A 3 -8.66 -27.10 -24.04
C TYR A 3 -8.52 -25.59 -23.99
N PHE A 4 -9.16 -24.96 -23.00
CA PHE A 4 -8.81 -23.63 -22.56
C PHE A 4 -7.77 -23.74 -21.47
N VAL A 5 -6.57 -23.20 -21.72
CA VAL A 5 -5.46 -23.25 -20.78
C VAL A 5 -5.13 -21.84 -20.31
N THR A 6 -4.93 -21.74 -19.00
CA THR A 6 -4.43 -20.54 -18.33
C THR A 6 -3.15 -20.88 -17.58
N PHE A 7 -2.05 -20.23 -17.92
CA PHE A 7 -0.81 -20.31 -17.15
C PHE A 7 -0.29 -18.91 -16.83
N ARG A 8 0.31 -18.75 -15.65
CA ARG A 8 0.57 -17.44 -15.04
C ARG A 8 1.96 -17.34 -14.43
N THR A 9 2.49 -16.13 -14.38
CA THR A 9 3.73 -15.81 -13.66
C THR A 9 3.58 -16.13 -12.17
N HIS A 10 4.66 -16.52 -11.51
CA HIS A 10 4.63 -17.01 -10.12
C HIS A 10 4.17 -15.95 -9.09
N ASP A 11 4.33 -14.66 -9.43
CA ASP A 11 4.00 -13.50 -8.61
C ASP A 11 2.66 -12.83 -8.99
N SER A 12 1.97 -13.36 -10.00
CA SER A 12 0.70 -12.82 -10.55
C SER A 12 -0.47 -12.70 -9.56
N ILE A 13 -0.41 -13.38 -8.40
CA ILE A 13 -1.44 -13.29 -7.36
C ILE A 13 -0.75 -13.22 -5.99
N PRO A 14 -1.12 -12.26 -5.12
CA PRO A 14 -0.62 -12.20 -3.75
C PRO A 14 -0.84 -13.52 -2.99
N GLN A 15 0.21 -14.02 -2.34
CA GLN A 15 0.18 -15.33 -1.67
C GLN A 15 -0.85 -15.42 -0.55
N GLU A 16 -1.16 -14.30 0.11
CA GLU A 16 -2.25 -14.22 1.09
C GLU A 16 -3.61 -14.52 0.46
N LYS A 17 -3.93 -13.89 -0.67
CA LYS A 17 -5.18 -14.12 -1.41
C LYS A 17 -5.27 -15.56 -1.92
N LEU A 18 -4.15 -16.13 -2.36
CA LEU A 18 -4.11 -17.51 -2.83
C LEU A 18 -4.40 -18.49 -1.68
N ARG A 19 -3.75 -18.32 -0.52
CA ARG A 19 -4.00 -19.15 0.68
C ARG A 19 -5.44 -19.04 1.16
N GLN A 20 -5.98 -17.81 1.19
CA GLN A 20 -7.39 -17.59 1.53
C GLN A 20 -8.32 -18.32 0.56
N TRP A 21 -8.09 -18.17 -0.75
CA TRP A 21 -8.90 -18.81 -1.78
C TRP A 21 -8.84 -20.34 -1.70
N GLN A 22 -7.66 -20.92 -1.43
CA GLN A 22 -7.50 -22.36 -1.23
C GLN A 22 -8.31 -22.86 -0.03
N ALA A 23 -8.20 -22.19 1.13
CA ALA A 23 -8.95 -22.53 2.33
C ALA A 23 -10.47 -22.40 2.12
N GLU A 24 -10.93 -21.33 1.47
CA GLU A 24 -12.36 -21.13 1.13
C GLU A 24 -12.87 -22.23 0.19
N ARG A 25 -12.06 -22.63 -0.80
CA ARG A 25 -12.41 -23.67 -1.76
C ARG A 25 -12.50 -25.05 -1.12
N GLU A 26 -11.53 -25.40 -0.28
CA GLU A 26 -11.53 -26.66 0.46
C GLU A 26 -12.73 -26.78 1.40
N ALA A 27 -13.01 -25.72 2.16
CA ALA A 27 -14.17 -25.67 3.05
C ALA A 27 -15.48 -25.81 2.25
N TRP A 28 -15.60 -25.13 1.10
CA TRP A 28 -16.79 -25.20 0.26
C TRP A 28 -16.99 -26.58 -0.37
N LEU A 29 -15.92 -27.24 -0.84
CA LEU A 29 -15.98 -28.60 -1.38
C LEU A 29 -16.36 -29.62 -0.31
N LYS A 30 -15.92 -29.42 0.94
CA LYS A 30 -16.33 -30.27 2.07
C LYS A 30 -17.82 -30.10 2.40
N ALA A 31 -18.34 -28.88 2.27
CA ALA A 31 -19.75 -28.58 2.51
C ALA A 31 -20.67 -29.01 1.35
N HIS A 32 -20.14 -29.19 0.13
CA HIS A 32 -20.89 -29.56 -1.07
C HIS A 32 -20.27 -30.81 -1.73
N PRO A 33 -20.53 -32.02 -1.19
CA PRO A 33 -20.02 -33.25 -1.78
C PRO A 33 -20.60 -33.49 -3.18
N LEU A 34 -19.83 -34.18 -4.02
CA LEU A 34 -20.26 -34.58 -5.36
C LEU A 34 -21.39 -35.62 -5.30
N PRO A 35 -22.27 -35.70 -6.32
CA PRO A 35 -22.27 -34.92 -7.55
C PRO A 35 -22.95 -33.55 -7.42
N HIS A 36 -22.37 -32.52 -8.03
CA HIS A 36 -22.97 -31.18 -8.06
C HIS A 36 -24.08 -31.07 -9.09
N ASN A 37 -25.21 -30.46 -8.69
CA ASN A 37 -26.27 -30.04 -9.61
C ASN A 37 -25.84 -28.80 -10.42
N GLU A 38 -26.65 -28.37 -11.39
CA GLU A 38 -26.31 -27.25 -12.27
C GLU A 38 -26.12 -25.92 -11.52
N ALA A 39 -26.95 -25.63 -10.52
CA ALA A 39 -26.86 -24.42 -9.72
C ALA A 39 -25.55 -24.38 -8.91
N THR A 40 -25.20 -25.50 -8.27
CA THR A 40 -23.96 -25.68 -7.52
C THR A 40 -22.72 -25.57 -8.42
N ARG A 41 -22.77 -26.12 -9.65
CA ARG A 41 -21.69 -25.94 -10.64
C ARG A 41 -21.54 -24.49 -11.08
N ARG A 42 -22.65 -23.77 -11.31
CA ARG A 42 -22.64 -22.34 -11.66
C ARG A 42 -22.09 -21.48 -10.52
N GLU A 43 -22.49 -21.75 -9.27
CA GLU A 43 -21.96 -21.05 -8.09
C GLU A 43 -20.45 -21.29 -7.96
N TYR A 44 -20.02 -22.55 -8.02
CA TYR A 44 -18.61 -22.91 -7.96
C TYR A 44 -17.81 -22.19 -9.05
N GLY A 45 -18.30 -22.20 -10.29
CA GLY A 45 -17.67 -21.54 -11.43
C GLY A 45 -17.49 -20.03 -11.25
N ARG A 46 -18.50 -19.32 -10.71
CA ARG A 46 -18.38 -17.89 -10.42
C ARG A 46 -17.43 -17.61 -9.25
N ARG A 47 -17.59 -18.36 -8.15
CA ARG A 47 -16.93 -18.07 -6.87
C ARG A 47 -15.44 -18.37 -6.90
N PHE A 48 -15.02 -19.41 -7.62
CA PHE A 48 -13.65 -19.89 -7.60
C PHE A 48 -12.89 -19.51 -8.89
N PRO A 49 -13.16 -20.09 -10.08
CA PRO A 49 -12.54 -19.64 -11.33
C PRO A 49 -12.78 -18.17 -11.68
N GLY A 50 -14.02 -17.67 -11.54
CA GLY A 50 -14.36 -16.28 -11.89
C GLY A 50 -13.55 -15.26 -11.09
N ARG A 51 -13.56 -15.39 -9.76
CA ARG A 51 -12.76 -14.54 -8.85
C ARG A 51 -11.26 -14.65 -9.08
N PHE A 52 -10.79 -15.82 -9.50
CA PHE A 52 -9.37 -16.04 -9.82
C PHE A 52 -8.97 -15.29 -11.11
N HIS A 53 -9.80 -15.33 -12.15
CA HIS A 53 -9.61 -14.54 -13.36
C HIS A 53 -9.66 -13.04 -13.09
N GLU A 54 -10.57 -12.57 -12.23
CA GLU A 54 -10.62 -11.16 -11.80
C GLU A 54 -9.30 -10.69 -11.17
N TRP A 55 -8.65 -11.54 -10.36
CA TRP A 55 -7.36 -11.20 -9.75
C TRP A 55 -6.20 -11.22 -10.73
N LEU A 56 -6.20 -12.16 -11.68
CA LEU A 56 -5.23 -12.18 -12.76
C LEU A 56 -5.33 -10.91 -13.61
N ASP A 57 -6.56 -10.55 -13.98
CA ASP A 57 -6.90 -9.36 -14.75
C ASP A 57 -6.61 -8.04 -14.03
N ALA A 58 -6.50 -8.06 -12.70
CA ALA A 58 -6.10 -6.89 -11.93
C ALA A 58 -4.62 -6.51 -12.13
N GLY A 59 -3.81 -7.40 -12.70
CA GLY A 59 -2.41 -7.11 -13.05
C GLY A 59 -1.48 -7.01 -11.83
N TYR A 60 -1.67 -7.87 -10.83
CA TYR A 60 -0.69 -7.99 -9.73
C TYR A 60 0.62 -8.63 -10.20
N GLY A 61 1.69 -8.43 -9.42
CA GLY A 61 3.04 -8.90 -9.74
C GLY A 61 3.79 -7.95 -10.68
N ALA A 62 4.96 -8.39 -11.14
CA ALA A 62 5.88 -7.59 -11.95
C ALA A 62 5.39 -7.35 -13.39
N CYS A 63 4.32 -8.03 -13.84
CA CYS A 63 3.72 -7.84 -15.16
C CYS A 63 4.72 -7.90 -16.33
N VAL A 64 5.70 -8.81 -16.24
CA VAL A 64 6.83 -8.92 -17.18
C VAL A 64 6.38 -9.08 -18.63
N LEU A 65 5.27 -9.76 -18.89
CA LEU A 65 4.75 -10.04 -20.23
C LEU A 65 4.06 -8.82 -20.87
N ALA A 66 3.94 -7.71 -20.15
CA ALA A 66 3.51 -6.47 -20.77
C ALA A 66 4.64 -5.77 -21.55
N ARG A 67 5.90 -6.18 -21.36
CA ARG A 67 7.00 -5.77 -22.25
C ARG A 67 6.89 -6.48 -23.60
N PRO A 68 6.97 -5.78 -24.74
CA PRO A 68 6.87 -6.40 -26.06
C PRO A 68 7.91 -7.49 -26.29
N ASP A 69 9.16 -7.26 -25.88
CA ASP A 69 10.27 -8.21 -26.04
C ASP A 69 10.05 -9.54 -25.32
N CYS A 70 9.41 -9.53 -24.15
CA CYS A 70 9.08 -10.72 -23.38
C CYS A 70 7.79 -11.38 -23.89
N ARG A 71 6.83 -10.58 -24.33
CA ARG A 71 5.59 -11.06 -24.96
C ARG A 71 5.89 -11.87 -26.21
N GLU A 72 6.69 -11.31 -27.12
CA GLU A 72 7.06 -11.94 -28.40
C GLU A 72 7.69 -13.32 -28.21
N ILE A 73 8.48 -13.52 -27.14
CA ILE A 73 9.05 -14.84 -26.81
C ILE A 73 7.94 -15.86 -26.52
N VAL A 74 6.90 -15.46 -25.78
CA VAL A 74 5.76 -16.33 -25.47
C VAL A 74 4.91 -16.58 -26.71
N GLU A 75 4.59 -15.55 -27.48
CA GLU A 75 3.81 -15.68 -28.71
C GLU A 75 4.52 -16.58 -29.73
N GLY A 76 5.84 -16.41 -29.88
CA GLY A 76 6.66 -17.26 -30.73
C GLY A 76 6.63 -18.72 -30.27
N ALA A 77 6.75 -18.97 -28.96
CA ALA A 77 6.69 -20.33 -28.41
C ALA A 77 5.33 -21.01 -28.63
N LEU A 78 4.23 -20.25 -28.51
CA LEU A 78 2.88 -20.75 -28.78
C LEU A 78 2.70 -21.11 -30.26
N ARG A 79 3.21 -20.30 -31.18
CA ARG A 79 3.08 -20.53 -32.63
C ARG A 79 4.04 -21.59 -33.19
N HIS A 80 5.15 -21.86 -32.50
CA HIS A 80 6.26 -22.64 -33.06
C HIS A 80 5.90 -24.06 -33.51
N PHE A 81 5.06 -24.77 -32.76
CA PHE A 81 4.63 -26.14 -33.09
C PHE A 81 3.14 -26.22 -33.47
N ASP A 82 2.54 -25.09 -33.84
CA ASP A 82 1.17 -25.06 -34.34
C ASP A 82 1.08 -25.80 -35.68
N GLY A 83 0.09 -26.70 -35.80
CA GLY A 83 -0.06 -27.62 -36.94
C GLY A 83 0.80 -28.88 -36.86
N GLU A 84 1.81 -28.93 -35.98
CA GLU A 84 2.70 -30.10 -35.81
C GLU A 84 2.39 -30.91 -34.56
N ARG A 85 2.33 -30.26 -33.39
CA ARG A 85 2.07 -30.92 -32.09
C ARG A 85 0.67 -30.65 -31.55
N TYR A 86 0.09 -29.53 -31.95
CA TYR A 86 -1.24 -29.08 -31.56
C TYR A 86 -1.78 -28.12 -32.60
N THR A 87 -3.09 -27.94 -32.63
CA THR A 87 -3.75 -26.83 -33.33
C THR A 87 -4.05 -25.73 -32.32
N LEU A 88 -3.53 -24.53 -32.58
CA LEU A 88 -3.76 -23.32 -31.79
C LEU A 88 -4.91 -22.52 -32.43
N ASP A 89 -5.97 -22.29 -31.66
CA ASP A 89 -7.17 -21.60 -32.16
C ASP A 89 -7.08 -20.09 -31.89
N GLU A 90 -7.15 -19.68 -30.63
CA GLU A 90 -6.97 -18.28 -30.21
C GLU A 90 -6.13 -18.23 -28.94
N PHE A 91 -5.33 -17.18 -28.78
CA PHE A 91 -4.60 -16.95 -27.54
C PHE A 91 -4.40 -15.46 -27.27
N VAL A 92 -4.19 -15.13 -26.01
CA VAL A 92 -3.76 -13.80 -25.57
C VAL A 92 -2.68 -13.92 -24.51
N VAL A 93 -1.61 -13.14 -24.69
CA VAL A 93 -0.58 -12.96 -23.68
C VAL A 93 -0.90 -11.69 -22.87
N MET A 94 -1.43 -11.90 -21.68
CA MET A 94 -1.75 -10.85 -20.71
C MET A 94 -0.48 -10.45 -19.94
N PRO A 95 -0.46 -9.29 -19.23
CA PRO A 95 0.73 -8.78 -18.56
C PRO A 95 1.42 -9.75 -17.60
N ASN A 96 0.67 -10.62 -16.93
CA ASN A 96 1.17 -11.55 -15.92
C ASN A 96 0.70 -13.01 -16.15
N HIS A 97 -0.07 -13.29 -17.20
CA HIS A 97 -0.60 -14.62 -17.51
C HIS A 97 -0.91 -14.79 -19.00
N VAL A 98 -1.26 -16.00 -19.41
CA VAL A 98 -1.58 -16.34 -20.80
C VAL A 98 -2.86 -17.17 -20.81
N HIS A 99 -3.73 -16.87 -21.77
CA HIS A 99 -4.87 -17.71 -22.12
C HIS A 99 -4.69 -18.27 -23.53
N ALA A 100 -4.91 -19.57 -23.73
CA ALA A 100 -4.87 -20.17 -25.04
C ALA A 100 -5.95 -21.24 -25.21
N LEU A 101 -6.51 -21.31 -26.42
CA LEU A 101 -7.35 -22.39 -26.91
C LEU A 101 -6.48 -23.31 -27.76
N VAL A 102 -6.26 -24.53 -27.27
CA VAL A 102 -5.33 -25.47 -27.89
C VAL A 102 -5.94 -26.86 -28.02
N THR A 103 -5.71 -27.51 -29.15
CA THR A 103 -6.15 -28.88 -29.42
C THR A 103 -4.92 -29.74 -29.70
N PRO A 104 -4.46 -30.57 -28.75
CA PRO A 104 -3.34 -31.49 -28.98
C PRO A 104 -3.63 -32.44 -30.15
N LEU A 105 -2.62 -32.69 -30.98
CA LEU A 105 -2.67 -33.66 -32.08
C LEU A 105 -2.36 -35.08 -31.56
N PRO A 106 -2.75 -36.15 -32.29
CA PRO A 106 -2.46 -37.52 -31.88
C PRO A 106 -0.98 -37.75 -31.57
N GLY A 107 -0.69 -38.41 -30.45
CA GLY A 107 0.68 -38.65 -29.97
C GLY A 107 1.27 -37.54 -29.09
N HIS A 108 0.55 -36.43 -28.90
CA HIS A 108 0.98 -35.32 -28.04
C HIS A 108 0.02 -35.09 -26.88
N GLU A 109 0.56 -35.10 -25.66
CA GLU A 109 -0.20 -34.78 -24.46
C GLU A 109 -0.14 -33.28 -24.14
N LEU A 110 -1.25 -32.73 -23.62
CA LEU A 110 -1.33 -31.33 -23.21
C LEU A 110 -0.28 -30.97 -22.15
N SER A 111 -0.03 -31.87 -21.19
CA SER A 111 0.98 -31.74 -20.14
C SER A 111 2.37 -31.44 -20.73
N ASN A 112 2.76 -32.21 -21.74
CA ASN A 112 4.05 -32.07 -22.43
C ASN A 112 4.13 -30.79 -23.25
N ILE A 113 3.03 -30.38 -23.89
CA ILE A 113 2.94 -29.10 -24.62
C ILE A 113 3.12 -27.92 -23.66
N LEU A 114 2.36 -27.89 -22.56
CA LEU A 114 2.45 -26.84 -21.55
C LEU A 114 3.82 -26.79 -20.89
N HIS A 115 4.41 -27.96 -20.61
CA HIS A 115 5.78 -28.05 -20.10
C HIS A 115 6.79 -27.43 -21.08
N SER A 116 6.68 -27.78 -22.36
CA SER A 116 7.56 -27.26 -23.42
C SER A 116 7.47 -25.73 -23.50
N TRP A 117 6.25 -25.18 -23.59
CA TRP A 117 6.04 -23.73 -23.62
C TRP A 117 6.63 -23.04 -22.39
N LYS A 118 6.30 -23.50 -21.18
CA LYS A 118 6.74 -22.88 -19.93
C LYS A 118 8.26 -22.99 -19.74
N SER A 119 8.85 -24.13 -20.08
CA SER A 119 10.29 -24.37 -19.94
C SER A 119 11.11 -23.47 -20.86
N TYR A 120 10.75 -23.43 -22.15
CA TYR A 120 11.45 -22.59 -23.13
C TYR A 120 11.31 -21.10 -22.79
N THR A 121 10.07 -20.62 -22.63
CA THR A 121 9.80 -19.19 -22.37
C THR A 121 10.40 -18.74 -21.05
N SER A 122 10.35 -19.56 -19.98
CA SER A 122 11.01 -19.23 -18.71
C SER A 122 12.51 -19.03 -18.87
N LYS A 123 13.19 -19.88 -19.66
CA LYS A 123 14.64 -19.77 -19.89
C LYS A 123 14.99 -18.51 -20.68
N GLU A 124 14.31 -18.28 -21.80
CA GLU A 124 14.58 -17.14 -22.67
C GLU A 124 14.23 -15.80 -22.03
N ILE A 125 13.10 -15.70 -21.31
CA ILE A 125 12.71 -14.48 -20.61
C ILE A 125 13.67 -14.19 -19.46
N ASN A 126 14.03 -15.19 -18.63
CA ASN A 126 15.00 -15.01 -17.56
C ASN A 126 16.36 -14.56 -18.10
N LYS A 127 16.84 -15.17 -19.19
CA LYS A 127 18.08 -14.77 -19.88
C LYS A 127 17.99 -13.31 -20.36
N ARG A 128 16.88 -12.93 -20.99
CA ARG A 128 16.65 -11.56 -21.48
C ARG A 128 16.66 -10.53 -20.36
N LEU A 129 16.13 -10.88 -19.20
CA LEU A 129 16.01 -9.99 -18.04
C LEU A 129 17.22 -10.04 -17.10
N GLY A 130 18.21 -10.90 -17.36
CA GLY A 130 19.33 -11.13 -16.45
C GLY A 130 18.87 -11.69 -15.09
N GLN A 131 17.81 -12.48 -15.07
CA GLN A 131 17.21 -13.10 -13.89
C GLN A 131 17.46 -14.61 -13.86
N SER A 132 17.32 -15.21 -12.68
CA SER A 132 17.39 -16.66 -12.49
C SER A 132 16.33 -17.11 -11.49
N GLY A 133 15.64 -18.20 -11.79
CA GLY A 133 14.64 -18.81 -10.91
C GLY A 133 13.32 -19.11 -11.60
N THR A 134 12.28 -19.33 -10.79
CA THR A 134 10.93 -19.68 -11.26
C THR A 134 10.26 -18.48 -11.92
N PHE A 135 9.95 -18.57 -13.21
CA PHE A 135 9.17 -17.54 -13.90
C PHE A 135 7.66 -17.84 -13.83
N TRP A 136 7.27 -19.03 -14.31
CA TRP A 136 5.89 -19.49 -14.29
C TRP A 136 5.53 -20.19 -12.99
N GLN A 137 4.30 -20.00 -12.52
CA GLN A 137 3.72 -20.84 -11.48
C GLN A 137 3.68 -22.30 -11.94
N LYS A 138 3.99 -23.25 -11.05
CA LYS A 138 4.05 -24.70 -11.40
C LYS A 138 2.73 -25.21 -11.98
N GLU A 139 1.62 -24.89 -11.32
CA GLU A 139 0.28 -25.30 -11.73
C GLU A 139 -0.22 -24.47 -12.91
N SER A 140 -0.92 -25.13 -13.83
CA SER A 140 -1.68 -24.52 -14.91
C SER A 140 -3.15 -24.87 -14.70
N PHE A 141 -4.07 -23.96 -15.01
CA PHE A 141 -5.49 -24.26 -15.00
C PHE A 141 -5.90 -24.66 -16.42
N ASP A 142 -6.38 -25.88 -16.60
CA ASP A 142 -6.92 -26.35 -17.87
C ASP A 142 -8.39 -26.76 -17.71
N HIS A 143 -9.21 -26.36 -18.68
CA HIS A 143 -10.62 -26.70 -18.76
C HIS A 143 -10.94 -27.27 -20.13
N ILE A 144 -11.55 -28.46 -20.15
CA ILE A 144 -12.04 -29.09 -21.37
C ILE A 144 -13.27 -28.32 -21.86
N LEU A 145 -13.23 -27.86 -23.11
CA LEU A 145 -14.38 -27.22 -23.74
C LEU A 145 -15.22 -28.26 -24.47
N ARG A 146 -16.48 -28.42 -24.01
CA ARG A 146 -17.44 -29.38 -24.58
C ARG A 146 -18.64 -28.71 -25.25
N SER A 147 -18.83 -27.39 -25.07
CA SER A 147 -19.93 -26.62 -25.64
C SER A 147 -19.40 -25.62 -26.69
N PRO A 148 -19.97 -25.61 -27.91
CA PRO A 148 -19.67 -24.61 -28.94
C PRO A 148 -19.92 -23.16 -28.48
N GLU A 149 -20.91 -22.94 -27.64
CA GLU A 149 -21.27 -21.62 -27.10
C GLU A 149 -20.20 -21.12 -26.11
N GLN A 150 -19.64 -22.01 -25.28
CA GLN A 150 -18.53 -21.68 -24.40
C GLN A 150 -17.26 -21.34 -25.19
N LEU A 151 -17.01 -22.08 -26.28
CA LEU A 151 -15.89 -21.83 -27.18
C LEU A 151 -16.01 -20.45 -27.84
N ALA A 152 -17.19 -20.10 -28.36
CA ALA A 152 -17.43 -18.79 -28.97
C ALA A 152 -17.21 -17.63 -27.98
N LYS A 153 -17.70 -17.75 -26.74
CA LYS A 153 -17.50 -16.74 -25.69
C LYS A 153 -16.03 -16.57 -25.30
N LEU A 154 -15.27 -17.66 -25.24
CA LEU A 154 -13.84 -17.59 -24.92
C LEU A 154 -13.02 -16.98 -26.07
N ARG A 155 -13.37 -17.26 -27.33
CA ARG A 155 -12.76 -16.57 -28.48
C ARG A 155 -13.02 -15.07 -28.44
N GLU A 156 -14.25 -14.65 -28.14
CA GLU A 156 -14.60 -13.24 -27.98
C GLU A 156 -13.81 -12.58 -26.83
N TYR A 157 -13.76 -13.21 -25.66
CA TYR A 157 -12.95 -12.74 -24.52
C TYR A 157 -11.46 -12.58 -24.87
N ILE A 158 -10.88 -13.55 -25.59
CA ILE A 158 -9.47 -13.52 -26.01
C ILE A 158 -9.23 -12.37 -27.01
N ARG A 159 -10.17 -12.10 -27.92
CA ARG A 159 -10.04 -11.04 -28.94
C ARG A 159 -10.22 -9.62 -28.37
N ASP A 160 -11.04 -9.46 -27.33
CA ASP A 160 -11.36 -8.15 -26.76
C ASP A 160 -10.35 -7.67 -25.70
N ASN A 161 -9.69 -8.59 -25.00
CA ASN A 161 -8.69 -8.26 -23.97
C ASN A 161 -7.44 -7.48 -24.46
N PRO A 162 -6.86 -7.78 -25.64
CA PRO A 162 -5.71 -7.04 -26.17
C PRO A 162 -5.97 -5.53 -26.31
N LYS A 163 -7.16 -5.14 -26.77
CA LYS A 163 -7.46 -3.72 -27.05
C LYS A 163 -7.70 -2.88 -25.79
N THR A 164 -8.27 -3.46 -24.74
CA THR A 164 -8.63 -2.70 -23.52
C THR A 164 -7.62 -2.85 -22.39
N LYS A 165 -7.07 -4.06 -22.16
CA LYS A 165 -6.20 -4.33 -21.00
C LYS A 165 -4.72 -4.40 -21.36
N VAL A 166 -4.36 -4.89 -22.54
CA VAL A 166 -2.96 -4.84 -23.01
C VAL A 166 -2.57 -3.41 -23.40
N GLU A 167 -3.45 -2.61 -24.02
CA GLU A 167 -3.19 -1.17 -24.17
C GLU A 167 -3.14 -0.45 -22.82
N ALA A 168 -4.00 -0.75 -21.84
CA ALA A 168 -3.94 -0.14 -20.52
C ALA A 168 -2.65 -0.53 -19.76
N ALA A 169 -2.20 -1.79 -19.86
CA ALA A 169 -0.97 -2.27 -19.24
C ALA A 169 0.30 -1.84 -20.00
N SER A 170 0.24 -1.75 -21.34
CA SER A 170 1.32 -1.18 -22.16
C SER A 170 1.34 0.34 -22.03
N ARG A 171 0.23 1.02 -21.72
CA ARG A 171 0.20 2.42 -21.25
C ARG A 171 0.79 2.55 -19.85
N ARG A 172 0.63 1.57 -18.96
CA ARG A 172 1.32 1.51 -17.65
C ARG A 172 2.83 1.24 -17.80
N LEU A 173 3.25 0.43 -18.77
CA LEU A 173 4.67 0.19 -19.07
C LEU A 173 5.32 1.29 -19.93
N ASN A 174 4.56 1.96 -20.80
CA ASN A 174 5.01 3.17 -21.48
C ASN A 174 4.91 4.39 -20.54
N GLN A 175 4.15 4.31 -19.44
CA GLN A 175 4.27 5.18 -18.26
C GLN A 175 5.56 4.88 -17.49
N ASP A 176 6.16 3.68 -17.54
CA ASP A 176 7.54 3.50 -17.04
C ASP A 176 8.59 4.22 -17.91
N THR A 177 8.24 4.66 -19.13
CA THR A 177 9.05 5.59 -19.95
C THR A 177 8.57 7.04 -19.92
N ARG A 178 7.47 7.32 -19.22
CA ARG A 178 7.07 8.66 -18.80
C ARG A 178 6.97 8.65 -17.28
N HIS A 179 8.12 8.78 -16.61
CA HIS A 179 8.14 9.29 -15.24
C HIS A 179 7.10 10.41 -15.13
N ASP A 180 5.99 10.11 -14.48
CA ASP A 180 5.02 11.14 -14.13
C ASP A 180 5.78 12.13 -13.25
N ALA A 181 5.77 13.40 -13.64
CA ALA A 181 6.42 14.44 -12.85
C ALA A 181 5.93 14.35 -11.39
N ALA A 182 4.64 14.04 -11.18
CA ALA A 182 4.10 13.87 -9.83
C ALA A 182 4.70 12.67 -9.10
N SER A 183 4.85 11.49 -9.73
CA SER A 183 5.51 10.34 -9.09
C SER A 183 6.98 10.61 -8.73
N THR A 184 7.69 11.33 -9.59
CA THR A 184 9.08 11.75 -9.35
C THR A 184 9.16 12.74 -8.18
N LEU A 185 8.27 13.74 -8.15
CA LEU A 185 8.19 14.72 -7.07
C LEU A 185 7.80 14.06 -5.73
N GLN A 186 6.92 13.05 -5.75
CA GLN A 186 6.57 12.28 -4.55
C GLN A 186 7.77 11.52 -3.98
N VAL A 187 8.54 10.85 -4.84
CA VAL A 187 9.79 10.14 -4.44
C VAL A 187 10.83 11.14 -3.94
N ALA A 188 11.06 12.24 -4.66
CA ALA A 188 12.00 13.29 -4.29
C ALA A 188 11.63 13.94 -2.95
N THR A 189 10.33 14.15 -2.70
CA THR A 189 9.84 14.68 -1.42
C THR A 189 10.08 13.68 -0.30
N ALA A 190 9.70 12.40 -0.47
CA ALA A 190 9.97 11.37 0.54
C ALA A 190 11.48 11.25 0.85
N ARG A 191 12.34 11.32 -0.17
CA ARG A 191 13.81 11.38 -0.03
C ARG A 191 14.28 12.59 0.77
N LEU A 192 13.76 13.78 0.43
CA LEU A 192 14.04 15.01 1.14
C LEU A 192 13.66 14.90 2.62
N LEU A 193 12.60 14.16 2.96
CA LEU A 193 12.19 13.85 4.34
C LEU A 193 12.99 12.71 5.00
N GLY A 194 14.08 12.27 4.35
CA GLY A 194 14.95 11.21 4.83
C GLY A 194 14.32 9.82 4.85
N TYR A 195 13.27 9.59 4.07
CA TYR A 195 12.74 8.25 3.87
C TYR A 195 13.69 7.44 2.99
N ARG A 196 13.99 6.21 3.44
CA ARG A 196 14.75 5.22 2.71
C ARG A 196 13.90 3.98 2.51
N TRP A 197 13.91 3.45 1.30
CA TRP A 197 13.13 2.27 0.96
C TRP A 197 13.82 1.03 1.55
N PRO A 198 13.06 -0.03 1.87
CA PRO A 198 13.63 -1.27 2.40
C PRO A 198 14.80 -1.83 1.57
N ALA A 199 14.77 -1.65 0.25
CA ALA A 199 15.83 -2.08 -0.65
C ALA A 199 17.21 -1.45 -0.35
N GLU A 200 17.25 -0.29 0.31
CA GLU A 200 18.49 0.39 0.72
C GLU A 200 18.97 0.00 2.12
N LEU A 201 18.07 -0.48 2.96
CA LEU A 201 18.35 -0.75 4.37
C LEU A 201 18.57 -2.25 4.64
N ASP A 202 17.88 -3.10 3.89
CA ASP A 202 17.94 -4.54 4.04
C ASP A 202 18.92 -5.15 3.03
N GLU A 203 20.17 -5.37 3.47
CA GLU A 203 21.18 -6.05 2.68
C GLU A 203 20.83 -7.49 2.32
N LYS A 204 19.87 -8.12 3.00
CA LYS A 204 19.40 -9.48 2.71
C LYS A 204 18.25 -9.49 1.71
N MET A 205 17.70 -8.32 1.36
CA MET A 205 16.65 -8.21 0.35
C MET A 205 17.17 -8.75 -0.98
N ARG A 206 16.38 -9.68 -1.58
CA ARG A 206 16.72 -10.29 -2.86
C ARG A 206 16.52 -9.28 -4.00
N LEU A 207 17.62 -8.70 -4.46
CA LEU A 207 17.67 -7.74 -5.56
C LEU A 207 18.57 -8.26 -6.68
N SER A 208 18.29 -7.88 -7.93
CA SER A 208 19.21 -8.13 -9.04
C SER A 208 20.50 -7.32 -8.89
N ALA A 209 21.59 -7.73 -9.55
CA ALA A 209 22.86 -7.00 -9.52
C ALA A 209 22.70 -5.55 -10.00
N ARG A 210 21.90 -5.33 -11.04
CA ARG A 210 21.57 -3.98 -11.53
C ARG A 210 20.79 -3.17 -10.49
N ALA A 211 19.79 -3.75 -9.85
CA ALA A 211 19.01 -3.05 -8.83
C ALA A 211 19.87 -2.68 -7.61
N ARG A 212 20.78 -3.57 -7.19
CA ARG A 212 21.78 -3.27 -6.14
C ARG A 212 22.66 -2.08 -6.51
N ALA A 213 23.14 -2.03 -7.75
CA ALA A 213 23.98 -0.92 -8.21
C ALA A 213 23.21 0.41 -8.18
N LEU A 214 21.96 0.43 -8.64
CA LEU A 214 21.11 1.63 -8.61
C LEU A 214 20.78 2.07 -7.17
N VAL A 215 20.47 1.12 -6.27
CA VAL A 215 20.24 1.40 -4.86
C VAL A 215 21.47 2.05 -4.22
N LYS A 216 22.68 1.55 -4.53
CA LYS A 216 23.92 2.14 -4.02
C LYS A 216 24.16 3.56 -4.53
N GLN A 217 23.76 3.87 -5.77
CA GLN A 217 23.84 5.24 -6.29
C GLN A 217 22.91 6.21 -5.56
N CYS A 218 21.83 5.73 -4.93
CA CYS A 218 20.97 6.60 -4.12
C CYS A 218 21.69 7.19 -2.89
N ASP A 219 22.82 6.63 -2.45
CA ASP A 219 23.60 7.19 -1.34
C ASP A 219 24.12 8.61 -1.65
N GLU A 220 24.29 8.95 -2.93
CA GLU A 220 24.66 10.31 -3.39
C GLU A 220 23.59 11.37 -3.04
N LEU A 221 22.35 10.93 -2.77
CA LEU A 221 21.23 11.82 -2.42
C LEU A 221 21.09 12.03 -0.91
N LEU A 222 21.79 11.27 -0.07
CA LEU A 222 21.72 11.39 1.39
C LEU A 222 22.04 12.79 1.92
N PRO A 223 23.00 13.57 1.35
CA PRO A 223 23.27 14.92 1.81
C PRO A 223 22.09 15.90 1.65
N PHE A 224 21.11 15.59 0.80
CA PHE A 224 19.91 16.41 0.61
C PHE A 224 18.78 16.05 1.59
N ALA A 225 18.88 14.88 2.24
CA ALA A 225 17.86 14.39 3.16
C ALA A 225 17.85 15.19 4.47
N ASP A 226 16.65 15.45 4.95
CA ASP A 226 16.42 15.99 6.27
C ASP A 226 16.79 14.97 7.36
N ALA A 227 17.53 15.44 8.36
CA ALA A 227 18.02 14.61 9.44
C ALA A 227 16.88 14.09 10.32
N ASP A 228 15.91 14.93 10.65
CA ASP A 228 14.80 14.59 11.55
C ASP A 228 13.51 14.21 10.81
N GLY A 229 13.44 14.49 9.52
CA GLY A 229 12.29 14.17 8.69
C GLY A 229 11.11 15.11 8.89
N ILE A 230 11.36 16.35 9.31
CA ILE A 230 10.40 17.45 9.33
C ILE A 230 10.88 18.50 8.33
N VAL A 231 10.05 18.80 7.34
CA VAL A 231 10.37 19.81 6.34
C VAL A 231 9.22 20.80 6.27
N CYS A 232 9.45 22.01 6.78
CA CYS A 232 8.47 23.08 6.74
C CYS A 232 8.43 23.73 5.35
N VAL A 233 7.21 23.97 4.85
CA VAL A 233 7.03 24.69 3.58
C VAL A 233 7.54 26.13 3.68
N PRO A 234 7.11 26.95 4.66
CA PRO A 234 7.79 28.22 4.92
C PRO A 234 9.18 27.97 5.50
N ALA A 235 10.12 28.87 5.22
CA ALA A 235 11.41 28.91 5.90
C ALA A 235 11.16 29.17 7.39
N VAL A 236 11.54 28.24 8.27
CA VAL A 236 11.43 28.35 9.75
C VAL A 236 12.62 27.64 10.39
N ALA A 237 12.91 27.94 11.66
CA ALA A 237 14.01 27.35 12.44
C ALA A 237 15.40 27.47 11.77
N GLY A 238 15.62 28.54 10.99
CA GLY A 238 16.87 28.76 10.25
C GLY A 238 17.01 27.93 8.96
N GLU A 239 15.97 27.17 8.58
CA GLU A 239 15.98 26.34 7.38
C GLU A 239 15.45 27.08 6.15
N ARG A 240 15.92 26.64 4.97
CA ARG A 240 15.38 27.07 3.67
C ARG A 240 13.97 26.52 3.46
N THR A 241 13.22 27.13 2.54
CA THR A 241 11.88 26.66 2.18
C THR A 241 11.91 25.21 1.66
N ALA A 242 10.82 24.47 1.85
CA ALA A 242 10.71 23.12 1.29
C ALA A 242 10.89 23.09 -0.24
N ALA A 243 10.40 24.12 -0.94
CA ALA A 243 10.52 24.25 -2.39
C ALA A 243 11.98 24.39 -2.83
N ASP A 244 12.77 25.24 -2.17
CA ASP A 244 14.21 25.41 -2.49
C ASP A 244 15.00 24.13 -2.22
N ARG A 245 14.70 23.45 -1.10
CA ARG A 245 15.35 22.19 -0.73
C ARG A 245 15.02 21.08 -1.74
N LEU A 246 13.75 20.98 -2.15
CA LEU A 246 13.31 20.02 -3.15
C LEU A 246 13.92 20.33 -4.53
N LEU A 247 13.95 21.60 -4.93
CA LEU A 247 14.58 22.03 -6.18
C LEU A 247 16.07 21.67 -6.23
N ALA A 248 16.80 21.86 -5.12
CA ALA A 248 18.21 21.50 -5.02
C ALA A 248 18.42 19.99 -5.22
N LEU A 249 17.58 19.15 -4.59
CA LEU A 249 17.61 17.70 -4.76
C LEU A 249 17.31 17.29 -6.21
N LEU A 250 16.25 17.84 -6.81
CA LEU A 250 15.89 17.55 -8.21
C LEU A 250 17.00 17.96 -9.17
N SER A 251 17.64 19.11 -8.94
CA SER A 251 18.74 19.63 -9.75
C SER A 251 19.97 18.73 -9.69
N ALA A 252 20.29 18.18 -8.51
CA ALA A 252 21.36 17.20 -8.36
C ALA A 252 21.11 15.91 -9.16
N CYS A 253 19.84 15.55 -9.35
CA CYS A 253 19.43 14.42 -10.21
C CYS A 253 19.33 14.79 -11.71
N GLY A 254 19.60 16.05 -12.10
CA GLY A 254 19.39 16.52 -13.47
C GLY A 254 17.92 16.64 -13.88
N ILE A 255 17.00 16.69 -12.91
CA ILE A 255 15.55 16.74 -13.14
C ILE A 255 15.08 18.19 -13.05
N LYS A 256 14.39 18.66 -14.09
CA LYS A 256 13.72 19.97 -14.09
C LYS A 256 12.25 19.80 -13.72
N SER A 257 11.76 20.62 -12.79
CA SER A 257 10.32 20.72 -12.52
C SER A 257 9.70 21.79 -13.41
N ALA A 258 8.62 21.44 -14.11
CA ALA A 258 7.76 22.42 -14.80
C ALA A 258 6.68 23.01 -13.85
N GLU A 259 6.53 22.43 -12.64
CA GLU A 259 5.55 22.86 -11.65
C GLU A 259 6.16 23.87 -10.67
N ASN A 260 5.33 24.82 -10.21
CA ASN A 260 5.65 25.61 -9.02
C ASN A 260 5.65 24.69 -7.80
N LEU A 261 6.85 24.37 -7.29
CA LEU A 261 7.03 23.42 -6.20
C LEU A 261 6.35 23.87 -4.91
N GLU A 262 6.32 25.18 -4.62
CA GLU A 262 5.67 25.67 -3.40
C GLU A 262 4.15 25.47 -3.46
N ASP A 263 3.52 25.86 -4.57
CA ASP A 263 2.08 25.65 -4.78
C ASP A 263 1.75 24.15 -4.75
N TRP A 264 2.56 23.31 -5.41
CA TRP A 264 2.34 21.86 -5.41
C TRP A 264 2.45 21.26 -4.00
N LEU A 265 3.47 21.62 -3.23
CA LEU A 265 3.66 21.16 -1.84
C LEU A 265 2.51 21.58 -0.93
N ARG A 266 1.98 22.81 -1.07
CA ARG A 266 0.85 23.31 -0.27
C ARG A 266 -0.47 22.66 -0.65
N GLU A 267 -0.67 22.43 -1.95
CA GLU A 267 -2.01 22.14 -2.49
C GLU A 267 -2.25 20.69 -2.85
N LYS A 268 -1.30 20.08 -3.54
CA LYS A 268 -1.50 18.84 -4.29
C LYS A 268 -0.78 17.66 -3.66
N PHE A 269 0.44 17.88 -3.15
CA PHE A 269 1.32 16.82 -2.67
C PHE A 269 0.60 15.80 -1.79
N PHE A 270 -0.03 16.25 -0.71
CA PHE A 270 -0.61 15.31 0.26
C PHE A 270 -1.90 14.66 -0.22
N GLU A 271 -2.66 15.34 -1.09
CA GLU A 271 -3.83 14.74 -1.72
C GLU A 271 -3.41 13.61 -2.67
N GLU A 272 -2.41 13.86 -3.52
CA GLU A 272 -1.80 12.83 -4.38
C GLU A 272 -1.18 11.71 -3.55
N HIS A 273 -0.49 12.04 -2.46
CA HIS A 273 0.11 11.05 -1.55
C HIS A 273 -0.96 10.14 -0.92
N CYS A 274 -2.08 10.71 -0.47
CA CYS A 274 -3.21 9.93 0.04
C CYS A 274 -3.90 9.08 -1.05
N GLN A 275 -3.90 9.53 -2.31
CA GLN A 275 -4.42 8.74 -3.43
C GLN A 275 -3.51 7.55 -3.74
N LEU A 276 -2.20 7.77 -3.77
CA LEU A 276 -1.19 6.73 -4.05
C LEU A 276 -1.11 5.68 -2.95
N PHE A 277 -1.12 6.09 -1.68
CA PHE A 277 -0.93 5.20 -0.53
C PHE A 277 -2.23 4.84 0.20
N HIS A 278 -3.37 5.29 -0.32
CA HIS A 278 -4.71 4.99 0.18
C HIS A 278 -4.89 5.25 1.69
N GLN A 279 -4.90 4.17 2.49
CA GLN A 279 -5.12 4.21 3.94
C GLN A 279 -3.82 4.26 4.74
N ARG A 280 -2.67 4.29 4.07
CA ARG A 280 -1.33 4.22 4.70
C ARG A 280 -0.36 5.27 4.15
N PRO A 281 -0.74 6.56 4.04
CA PRO A 281 0.22 7.61 3.69
C PRO A 281 1.33 7.69 4.75
N PHE A 282 2.58 7.77 4.32
CA PHE A 282 3.73 7.75 5.24
C PHE A 282 4.53 9.05 5.27
N ILE A 283 4.23 10.00 4.38
CA ILE A 283 4.58 11.40 4.57
C ILE A 283 3.30 12.13 4.93
N TRP A 284 3.26 12.76 6.10
CA TRP A 284 2.10 13.46 6.61
C TRP A 284 2.25 14.95 6.39
N HIS A 285 1.16 15.62 6.03
CA HIS A 285 1.14 17.07 5.83
C HIS A 285 0.31 17.72 6.92
N ILE A 286 1.00 18.33 7.87
CA ILE A 286 0.43 19.05 9.01
C ILE A 286 0.36 20.53 8.66
N TRP A 287 -0.75 21.19 8.96
CA TRP A 287 -0.96 22.60 8.60
C TRP A 287 -1.90 23.31 9.57
N ASP A 288 -1.86 24.63 9.56
CA ASP A 288 -2.67 25.50 10.42
C ASP A 288 -4.06 25.83 9.86
N GLY A 289 -4.42 25.29 8.69
CA GLY A 289 -5.69 25.53 8.02
C GLY A 289 -5.66 26.71 7.03
N ARG A 290 -4.57 27.47 6.97
CA ARG A 290 -4.42 28.55 5.98
C ARG A 290 -3.76 28.04 4.72
N ARG A 291 -4.41 28.31 3.59
CA ARG A 291 -4.05 27.72 2.29
C ARG A 291 -2.76 28.29 1.67
N LYS A 292 -2.59 29.62 1.69
CA LYS A 292 -1.53 30.31 0.92
C LYS A 292 -0.39 30.82 1.80
N ASP A 293 -0.73 31.46 2.92
CA ASP A 293 0.19 32.18 3.78
C ASP A 293 0.38 31.52 5.17
N GLY A 294 -0.04 30.26 5.30
CA GLY A 294 0.00 29.49 6.54
C GLY A 294 1.29 28.75 6.81
N PHE A 295 1.36 28.21 8.01
CA PHE A 295 2.30 27.17 8.39
C PHE A 295 1.89 25.82 7.81
N HIS A 296 2.86 25.17 7.16
CA HIS A 296 2.73 23.78 6.72
C HIS A 296 4.04 23.05 7.01
N ALA A 297 3.94 21.80 7.44
CA ALA A 297 5.06 20.91 7.60
C ALA A 297 4.75 19.55 6.98
N LEU A 298 5.69 19.05 6.19
CA LEU A 298 5.72 17.65 5.80
C LEU A 298 6.52 16.88 6.84
N VAL A 299 6.03 15.70 7.24
CA VAL A 299 6.63 14.90 8.30
C VAL A 299 6.74 13.45 7.89
N ASN A 300 7.92 12.87 8.06
CA ASN A 300 8.16 11.46 7.83
C ASN A 300 7.56 10.63 8.97
N TYR A 301 6.48 9.90 8.67
CA TYR A 301 5.86 8.98 9.61
C TYR A 301 6.86 7.96 10.14
N HIS A 302 7.94 7.54 9.49
CA HIS A 302 8.82 6.54 10.12
C HIS A 302 9.74 7.13 11.18
N LYS A 303 9.97 8.46 11.16
CA LYS A 303 10.86 9.15 12.10
C LYS A 303 10.13 9.80 13.28
N LEU A 304 8.93 10.34 13.08
CA LEU A 304 8.17 11.14 14.07
C LEU A 304 7.90 10.44 15.43
N ASP A 305 8.87 10.45 16.33
CA ASP A 305 8.73 10.03 17.73
C ASP A 305 8.21 11.18 18.63
N ARG A 306 8.14 10.94 19.94
CA ARG A 306 7.75 11.96 20.94
C ARG A 306 8.61 13.23 20.84
N LYS A 307 9.92 13.07 20.79
CA LYS A 307 10.87 14.19 20.77
C LYS A 307 10.73 15.02 19.49
N LEU A 308 10.50 14.37 18.36
CA LEU A 308 10.27 15.04 17.09
C LEU A 308 8.91 15.72 17.01
N LEU A 309 7.88 15.16 17.66
CA LEU A 309 6.60 15.86 17.81
C LEU A 309 6.76 17.10 18.71
N GLU A 310 7.47 17.00 19.82
CA GLU A 310 7.84 18.15 20.66
C GLU A 310 8.61 19.20 19.85
N LYS A 311 9.60 18.79 19.05
CA LYS A 311 10.36 19.68 18.17
C LYS A 311 9.44 20.38 17.16
N LEU A 312 8.51 19.66 16.52
CA LEU A 312 7.52 20.27 15.62
C LEU A 312 6.71 21.36 16.34
N ILE A 313 6.20 21.06 17.54
CA ILE A 313 5.33 21.95 18.33
C ILE A 313 6.08 23.20 18.82
N TYR A 314 7.24 23.01 19.44
CA TYR A 314 7.91 24.08 20.18
C TYR A 314 8.99 24.78 19.36
N THR A 315 9.66 24.07 18.45
CA THR A 315 10.70 24.66 17.60
C THR A 315 10.11 25.21 16.31
N HIS A 316 9.49 24.37 15.48
CA HIS A 316 9.07 24.79 14.14
C HIS A 316 7.81 25.68 14.17
N VAL A 317 6.73 25.21 14.81
CA VAL A 317 5.51 26.02 14.99
C VAL A 317 5.78 27.21 15.92
N GLY A 318 6.58 27.02 16.97
CA GLY A 318 6.98 28.09 17.89
C GLY A 318 7.74 29.23 17.21
N ASP A 319 8.73 28.92 16.36
CA ASP A 319 9.45 29.93 15.57
C ASP A 319 8.51 30.66 14.59
N TRP A 320 7.59 29.93 13.94
CA TRP A 320 6.59 30.55 13.09
C TRP A 320 5.71 31.55 13.85
N ILE A 321 5.20 31.18 15.03
CA ILE A 321 4.42 32.07 15.91
C ILE A 321 5.24 33.31 16.29
N ALA A 322 6.50 33.13 16.68
CA ALA A 322 7.38 34.24 17.04
C ALA A 322 7.60 35.23 15.88
N ARG A 323 7.74 34.72 14.66
CA ARG A 323 7.85 35.55 13.45
C ARG A 323 6.57 36.33 13.15
N GLN A 324 5.40 35.71 13.33
CA GLN A 324 4.13 36.41 13.15
C GLN A 324 3.93 37.51 14.19
N LYS A 325 4.35 37.29 15.45
CA LYS A 325 4.38 38.35 16.48
C LYS A 325 5.27 39.53 16.06
N GLY A 326 6.44 39.25 15.49
CA GLY A 326 7.31 40.29 14.95
C GLY A 326 6.68 41.02 13.75
N ALA A 327 6.00 40.31 12.86
CA ALA A 327 5.28 40.89 11.72
C ALA A 327 4.10 41.78 12.16
N GLU A 328 3.35 41.37 13.20
CA GLU A 328 2.32 42.18 13.84
C GLU A 328 2.89 43.49 14.37
N SER A 329 4.02 43.44 15.08
CA SER A 329 4.67 44.66 15.60
C SER A 329 5.16 45.61 14.49
N ARG A 330 5.39 45.10 13.27
CA ARG A 330 5.73 45.90 12.08
C ARG A 330 4.50 46.38 11.30
N GLY A 331 3.29 46.05 11.74
CA GLY A 331 2.04 46.41 11.05
C GLY A 331 1.80 45.64 9.76
N GLU A 332 2.40 44.45 9.58
CA GLU A 332 2.18 43.64 8.39
C GLU A 332 0.75 43.08 8.36
N SER A 333 0.06 43.28 7.24
CA SER A 333 -1.31 42.82 7.07
C SER A 333 -1.44 41.29 7.21
N GLY A 334 -2.45 40.86 7.96
CA GLY A 334 -2.79 39.44 8.17
C GLY A 334 -1.88 38.68 9.14
N ALA A 335 -0.87 39.33 9.74
CA ALA A 335 0.04 38.68 10.68
C ALA A 335 -0.68 38.13 11.92
N GLU A 336 -1.64 38.90 12.47
CA GLU A 336 -2.49 38.46 13.58
C GLU A 336 -3.26 37.18 13.26
N GLY A 337 -3.88 37.10 12.08
CA GLY A 337 -4.59 35.91 11.64
C GLY A 337 -3.67 34.70 11.53
N ARG A 338 -2.48 34.87 10.92
CA ARG A 338 -1.47 33.80 10.82
C ARG A 338 -0.99 33.31 12.18
N ARG A 339 -0.79 34.23 13.14
CA ARG A 339 -0.41 33.87 14.51
C ARG A 339 -1.50 33.05 15.20
N GLN A 340 -2.74 33.51 15.16
CA GLN A 340 -3.85 32.83 15.82
C GLN A 340 -4.10 31.42 15.23
N ASP A 341 -4.01 31.26 13.91
CA ASP A 341 -4.10 29.95 13.26
C ASP A 341 -2.97 29.00 13.70
N ALA A 342 -1.74 29.51 13.78
CA ALA A 342 -0.60 28.74 14.23
C ALA A 342 -0.66 28.37 15.73
N GLU A 343 -1.15 29.26 16.59
CA GLU A 343 -1.39 28.97 18.01
C GLU A 343 -2.44 27.86 18.18
N ARG A 344 -3.54 27.90 17.41
CA ARG A 344 -4.54 26.82 17.37
C ARG A 344 -3.94 25.49 16.91
N LEU A 345 -3.09 25.50 15.88
CA LEU A 345 -2.36 24.30 15.46
C LEU A 345 -1.48 23.76 16.59
N GLN A 346 -0.74 24.65 17.27
CA GLN A 346 0.13 24.26 18.38
C GLN A 346 -0.66 23.59 19.51
N GLU A 347 -1.80 24.15 19.90
CA GLU A 347 -2.70 23.58 20.92
C GLU A 347 -3.20 22.19 20.51
N ARG A 348 -3.66 22.03 19.27
CA ARG A 348 -4.13 20.73 18.75
C ARG A 348 -3.04 19.66 18.73
N LEU A 349 -1.81 20.02 18.37
CA LEU A 349 -0.68 19.09 18.40
C LEU A 349 -0.30 18.68 19.83
N LYS A 350 -0.46 19.57 20.83
CA LYS A 350 -0.26 19.21 22.25
C LYS A 350 -1.27 18.17 22.73
N LEU A 351 -2.52 18.21 22.26
CA LEU A 351 -3.51 17.16 22.57
C LEU A 351 -3.04 15.77 22.12
N ILE A 352 -2.39 15.69 20.94
CA ILE A 352 -1.81 14.44 20.42
C ILE A 352 -0.58 14.02 21.22
N LEU A 353 0.26 14.98 21.62
CA LEU A 353 1.45 14.73 22.41
C LEU A 353 1.12 14.11 23.77
N GLU A 354 0.13 14.67 24.46
CA GLU A 354 -0.38 14.14 25.73
C GLU A 354 -1.21 12.87 25.53
N GLY A 355 -1.93 12.78 24.41
CA GLY A 355 -2.66 11.59 23.98
C GLY A 355 -3.71 11.14 24.99
N GLU A 356 -4.53 12.09 25.44
CA GLU A 356 -5.79 11.79 26.14
C GLU A 356 -6.91 11.56 25.12
N PRO A 357 -7.90 10.69 25.40
CA PRO A 357 -9.05 10.48 24.52
C PRO A 357 -9.73 11.81 24.13
N PRO A 358 -10.08 12.01 22.85
CA PRO A 358 -10.01 11.07 21.71
C PRO A 358 -8.71 11.19 20.87
N HIS A 359 -7.65 11.80 21.41
CA HIS A 359 -6.38 12.05 20.74
C HIS A 359 -5.30 11.02 21.08
N ASP A 360 -5.67 9.95 21.80
CA ASP A 360 -4.79 8.83 22.09
C ASP A 360 -4.73 7.81 20.95
N ILE A 361 -3.74 6.93 20.99
CA ILE A 361 -3.65 5.78 20.11
C ILE A 361 -4.27 4.59 20.83
N PHE A 362 -5.28 3.98 20.21
CA PHE A 362 -5.83 2.70 20.64
C PHE A 362 -5.38 1.57 19.72
N VAL A 363 -4.84 0.51 20.31
CA VAL A 363 -4.31 -0.66 19.60
C VAL A 363 -5.03 -1.92 20.08
N ARG A 364 -6.04 -2.34 19.34
CA ARG A 364 -6.95 -3.44 19.71
C ARG A 364 -6.28 -4.75 20.13
N TRP A 365 -5.12 -5.10 19.55
CA TRP A 365 -4.44 -6.37 19.83
C TRP A 365 -3.44 -6.31 20.99
N LYS A 366 -3.13 -5.11 21.50
CA LYS A 366 -2.27 -4.93 22.66
C LYS A 366 -3.12 -5.01 23.93
N PRO A 367 -2.66 -5.67 25.00
CA PRO A 367 -3.36 -5.65 26.27
C PRO A 367 -3.36 -4.23 26.87
N LEU A 368 -4.25 -3.96 27.83
CA LEU A 368 -4.47 -2.64 28.41
C LEU A 368 -3.19 -2.01 28.98
N GLU A 369 -2.32 -2.81 29.60
CA GLU A 369 -1.03 -2.38 30.17
C GLU A 369 0.02 -1.97 29.11
N GLU A 370 -0.14 -2.45 27.87
CA GLU A 370 0.74 -2.16 26.72
C GLU A 370 0.16 -1.09 25.78
N GLN A 371 -1.03 -0.54 26.09
CA GLN A 371 -1.58 0.56 25.30
C GLN A 371 -0.63 1.77 25.31
N PRO A 372 -0.48 2.47 24.18
CA PRO A 372 0.28 3.72 24.11
C PRO A 372 -0.28 4.80 25.04
N ILE A 373 0.62 5.54 25.69
CA ILE A 373 0.30 6.71 26.52
C ILE A 373 0.97 7.93 25.87
N GLY A 374 0.19 8.95 25.54
CA GLY A 374 0.68 10.05 24.72
C GLY A 374 1.12 9.64 23.32
N TRP A 375 1.93 10.47 22.71
CA TRP A 375 2.62 10.13 21.46
C TRP A 375 3.81 9.19 21.72
N ASP A 376 3.49 7.93 22.01
CA ASP A 376 4.43 6.81 22.15
C ASP A 376 4.02 5.66 21.23
N ARG A 377 4.17 5.91 19.94
CA ARG A 377 3.71 4.99 18.90
C ARG A 377 4.67 3.81 18.69
N ASP A 378 4.10 2.70 18.24
CA ASP A 378 4.86 1.58 17.70
C ASP A 378 4.64 1.49 16.19
N LEU A 379 5.73 1.46 15.42
CA LEU A 379 5.66 1.40 13.96
C LEU A 379 5.00 0.10 13.47
N ASN A 380 5.09 -0.98 14.25
CA ASN A 380 4.50 -2.28 13.92
C ASN A 380 2.97 -2.26 14.01
N ASP A 381 2.40 -1.30 14.74
CA ASP A 381 0.94 -1.16 14.80
C ASP A 381 0.36 -0.63 13.48
N GLY A 382 1.21 0.00 12.68
CA GLY A 382 0.93 0.46 11.34
C GLY A 382 0.28 1.84 11.28
N VAL A 383 0.46 2.48 10.11
CA VAL A 383 0.05 3.86 9.83
C VAL A 383 -1.41 4.14 10.19
N ARG A 384 -2.33 3.19 9.91
CA ARG A 384 -3.77 3.40 10.10
C ARG A 384 -4.12 3.76 11.55
N LEU A 385 -3.49 3.13 12.54
CA LEU A 385 -3.78 3.45 13.95
C LEU A 385 -3.08 4.75 14.36
N ASN A 386 -1.79 4.86 14.00
CA ASN A 386 -0.96 5.97 14.45
C ASN A 386 -1.34 7.33 13.84
N ILE A 387 -1.99 7.36 12.66
CA ILE A 387 -2.45 8.62 12.05
C ILE A 387 -3.77 9.13 12.66
N ARG A 388 -4.48 8.30 13.43
CA ARG A 388 -5.81 8.61 13.94
C ARG A 388 -5.85 9.89 14.79
N PRO A 389 -4.97 10.10 15.79
CA PRO A 389 -4.96 11.34 16.57
C PRO A 389 -4.86 12.61 15.73
N PHE A 390 -4.09 12.57 14.64
CA PHE A 390 -3.92 13.70 13.72
C PHE A 390 -5.17 13.97 12.88
N VAL A 391 -5.88 12.91 12.49
CA VAL A 391 -7.19 13.02 11.83
C VAL A 391 -8.22 13.62 12.80
N THR A 392 -8.29 13.10 14.04
CA THR A 392 -9.22 13.57 15.07
C THR A 392 -8.97 15.03 15.43
N ALA A 393 -7.72 15.43 15.61
CA ALA A 393 -7.35 16.82 15.91
C ALA A 393 -7.59 17.78 14.72
N GLY A 394 -7.83 17.26 13.51
CA GLY A 394 -8.05 18.07 12.32
C GLY A 394 -6.82 18.89 11.91
N VAL A 395 -5.62 18.35 12.11
CA VAL A 395 -4.34 19.03 11.79
C VAL A 395 -3.74 18.59 10.46
N LEU A 396 -4.35 17.62 9.78
CA LEU A 396 -3.90 17.13 8.48
C LEU A 396 -4.51 17.95 7.34
N ARG A 397 -3.71 18.18 6.30
CA ARG A 397 -4.17 18.87 5.08
C ARG A 397 -5.27 18.13 4.33
N LYS A 398 -5.29 16.79 4.42
CA LYS A 398 -6.31 15.92 3.84
C LYS A 398 -6.47 14.66 4.69
N ASN A 399 -7.71 14.29 5.00
CA ASN A 399 -7.93 13.03 5.72
C ASN A 399 -7.87 11.84 4.75
N PRO A 400 -7.05 10.80 5.04
CA PRO A 400 -7.09 9.56 4.28
C PRO A 400 -8.46 8.87 4.47
N LYS A 401 -8.89 8.10 3.46
CA LYS A 401 -10.20 7.43 3.45
C LYS A 401 -10.19 6.18 4.33
N ILE A 402 -10.18 6.37 5.65
CA ILE A 402 -10.17 5.31 6.67
C ILE A 402 -11.55 5.19 7.32
N LYS A 403 -12.01 3.95 7.52
CA LYS A 403 -13.20 3.66 8.33
C LYS A 403 -12.76 3.31 9.75
N TRP A 404 -13.27 4.06 10.73
CA TRP A 404 -12.88 3.96 12.15
C TRP A 404 -13.81 3.08 13.00
N LYS A 405 -14.92 2.63 12.42
CA LYS A 405 -15.86 1.70 13.06
C LYS A 405 -15.26 0.30 13.21
N LYS A 406 -16.03 -0.59 13.83
CA LYS A 406 -15.79 -2.03 13.93
C LYS A 406 -15.39 -2.67 12.61
N ASP A 407 -14.29 -3.43 12.62
CA ASP A 407 -13.87 -4.26 11.47
C ASP A 407 -14.71 -5.55 11.39
N ARG A 408 -14.68 -6.19 10.21
CA ARG A 408 -15.32 -7.51 10.00
C ARG A 408 -14.55 -8.62 10.72
N GLY A 409 -15.29 -9.63 11.18
CA GLY A 409 -14.76 -10.81 11.85
C GLY A 409 -14.79 -10.70 13.38
N LYS A 410 -14.31 -11.75 14.04
CA LYS A 410 -14.20 -11.86 15.50
C LYS A 410 -12.75 -12.13 15.89
N GLU A 411 -12.36 -11.67 17.07
CA GLU A 411 -11.10 -12.06 17.71
C GLU A 411 -11.28 -13.38 18.47
N PRO A 412 -10.22 -14.21 18.59
CA PRO A 412 -10.25 -15.35 19.49
C PRO A 412 -10.42 -14.88 20.94
N GLU A 413 -10.89 -15.78 21.80
CA GLU A 413 -11.08 -15.47 23.22
C GLU A 413 -9.76 -15.02 23.86
N ARG A 414 -9.82 -13.91 24.60
CA ARG A 414 -8.70 -13.28 25.30
C ARG A 414 -9.15 -12.82 26.68
N SER A 415 -8.22 -12.76 27.62
CA SER A 415 -8.48 -12.32 29.00
C SER A 415 -9.22 -10.98 29.04
N LYS A 416 -10.27 -10.90 29.86
CA LYS A 416 -11.08 -9.70 30.09
C LYS A 416 -10.27 -8.56 30.69
N ASP A 417 -9.43 -8.86 31.69
CA ASP A 417 -8.64 -7.83 32.39
C ASP A 417 -7.63 -7.15 31.46
N GLN A 418 -7.14 -7.91 30.47
CA GLN A 418 -6.18 -7.40 29.47
C GLN A 418 -6.85 -6.80 28.24
N HIS A 419 -8.03 -7.27 27.84
CA HIS A 419 -8.71 -6.84 26.62
C HIS A 419 -10.22 -6.62 26.85
N PRO A 420 -10.59 -5.69 27.75
CA PRO A 420 -11.97 -5.51 28.19
C PRO A 420 -12.94 -5.16 27.05
N TRP A 421 -12.46 -4.53 25.98
CA TRP A 421 -13.25 -4.18 24.80
C TRP A 421 -13.79 -5.40 24.02
N PHE A 422 -13.27 -6.61 24.20
CA PHE A 422 -13.84 -7.82 23.59
C PHE A 422 -14.99 -8.46 24.37
N TRP A 423 -15.36 -7.86 25.50
CA TRP A 423 -16.35 -8.38 26.43
C TRP A 423 -17.59 -7.50 26.43
N GLY A 424 -18.21 -7.31 25.26
CA GLY A 424 -19.52 -6.65 25.17
C GLY A 424 -19.47 -5.14 25.40
N TRP A 425 -18.44 -4.44 24.94
CA TRP A 425 -18.40 -2.97 24.96
C TRP A 425 -19.56 -2.38 24.14
N ASP A 426 -20.22 -1.36 24.70
CA ASP A 426 -21.44 -0.72 24.19
C ASP A 426 -21.19 0.44 23.21
N GLU A 427 -19.92 0.66 22.82
CA GLU A 427 -19.47 1.78 21.97
C GLU A 427 -19.52 3.17 22.62
N GLU A 428 -20.00 3.30 23.87
CA GLU A 428 -20.24 4.59 24.53
C GLU A 428 -19.49 4.73 25.85
N THR A 429 -19.39 3.66 26.64
CA THR A 429 -18.77 3.68 27.96
C THR A 429 -17.27 3.92 27.85
N ALA A 430 -16.81 5.07 28.34
CA ALA A 430 -15.40 5.36 28.49
C ALA A 430 -14.76 4.47 29.56
N ASP A 431 -13.48 4.13 29.40
CA ASP A 431 -12.72 3.32 30.35
C ASP A 431 -13.41 2.00 30.73
N PHE A 432 -14.08 1.39 29.76
CA PHE A 432 -14.86 0.17 29.97
C PHE A 432 -13.99 -1.02 30.40
N LEU A 433 -14.38 -1.67 31.50
CA LEU A 433 -13.64 -2.78 32.13
C LEU A 433 -14.15 -4.19 31.78
N GLY A 434 -15.04 -4.29 30.79
CA GLY A 434 -15.56 -5.56 30.30
C GLY A 434 -16.87 -5.98 30.95
N GLY A 435 -17.79 -6.45 30.12
CA GLY A 435 -19.07 -7.05 30.50
C GLY A 435 -18.96 -8.54 30.83
N PRO A 436 -20.10 -9.21 31.04
CA PRO A 436 -20.14 -10.63 31.43
C PRO A 436 -19.79 -11.57 30.27
N ASP A 437 -20.13 -11.22 29.04
CA ASP A 437 -20.05 -12.11 27.88
C ASP A 437 -18.95 -11.70 26.91
N PHE A 438 -18.17 -12.67 26.44
CA PHE A 438 -17.21 -12.47 25.37
C PHE A 438 -17.92 -12.35 24.02
N ASP A 439 -17.73 -11.22 23.33
CA ASP A 439 -18.28 -11.01 22.00
C ASP A 439 -17.21 -11.01 20.90
N GLY A 440 -15.93 -10.83 21.23
CA GLY A 440 -14.81 -10.82 20.28
C GLY A 440 -14.90 -9.75 19.20
N ASN A 441 -15.63 -8.66 19.43
CA ASN A 441 -15.83 -7.61 18.43
C ASN A 441 -14.53 -6.83 18.12
N ARG A 442 -14.30 -6.60 16.83
CA ARG A 442 -13.09 -5.92 16.35
C ARG A 442 -13.22 -4.40 16.40
N TRP A 443 -13.32 -3.83 17.60
CA TRP A 443 -13.43 -2.39 17.82
C TRP A 443 -12.13 -1.65 17.48
N ASN A 444 -12.25 -0.49 16.85
CA ASN A 444 -11.10 0.34 16.47
C ASN A 444 -11.14 1.74 17.10
N ASP A 445 -12.15 2.00 17.94
CA ASP A 445 -12.51 3.31 18.47
C ASP A 445 -12.76 3.27 19.98
N CYS A 446 -12.11 2.33 20.68
CA CYS A 446 -12.30 2.13 22.11
C CYS A 446 -11.13 2.77 22.85
N HIS A 447 -11.30 4.02 23.26
CA HIS A 447 -10.23 4.83 23.81
C HIS A 447 -10.23 4.81 25.33
N TYR A 448 -9.03 4.82 25.94
CA TYR A 448 -8.83 4.74 27.39
C TYR A 448 -8.00 5.92 27.87
N SER A 449 -8.36 6.45 29.04
CA SER A 449 -7.65 7.56 29.69
C SER A 449 -6.22 7.19 30.05
N GLY A 450 -5.34 8.20 30.16
CA GLY A 450 -3.98 8.01 30.64
C GLY A 450 -3.93 7.37 32.03
N GLU A 451 -4.86 7.75 32.91
CA GLU A 451 -4.98 7.21 34.28
C GLU A 451 -5.18 5.68 34.28
N VAL A 452 -6.13 5.17 33.50
CA VAL A 452 -6.41 3.73 33.42
C VAL A 452 -5.23 2.96 32.83
N LYS A 453 -4.59 3.49 31.78
CA LYS A 453 -3.40 2.87 31.18
C LYS A 453 -2.23 2.83 32.17
N HIS A 454 -2.01 3.89 32.94
CA HIS A 454 -1.00 3.93 33.99
C HIS A 454 -1.28 2.94 35.12
N ALA A 455 -2.52 2.86 35.59
CA ALA A 455 -2.93 1.90 36.62
C ALA A 455 -2.72 0.45 36.18
N ALA A 456 -3.12 0.09 34.95
CA ALA A 456 -2.92 -1.24 34.39
C ALA A 456 -1.43 -1.61 34.30
N ARG A 457 -0.59 -0.66 33.84
CA ARG A 457 0.86 -0.85 33.75
C ARG A 457 1.53 -1.00 35.12
N ALA A 458 1.03 -0.31 36.15
CA ALA A 458 1.51 -0.46 37.54
C ALA A 458 1.15 -1.84 38.10
N ALA A 459 -0.12 -2.26 37.98
CA ALA A 459 -0.57 -3.59 38.43
C ALA A 459 0.20 -4.75 37.79
N ARG A 460 0.57 -4.62 36.50
CA ARG A 460 1.41 -5.62 35.83
C ARG A 460 2.84 -5.68 36.38
N ARG A 461 3.42 -4.55 36.79
CA ARG A 461 4.75 -4.50 37.40
C ARG A 461 4.76 -5.18 38.77
N ASP A 462 3.72 -4.97 39.56
CA ASP A 462 3.60 -5.56 40.90
C ASP A 462 3.33 -7.07 40.85
N SER A 463 2.57 -7.55 39.85
CA SER A 463 2.37 -9.00 39.64
C SER A 463 3.58 -9.76 39.10
N ASN A 464 4.61 -9.06 38.60
CA ASN A 464 5.87 -9.64 38.11
C ASN A 464 7.02 -9.58 39.14
N ARG A 465 6.79 -8.93 40.28
CA ARG A 465 7.70 -8.94 41.44
C ARG A 465 7.30 -10.07 42.38
#